data_AF-A0A1D8ASW6-F1
#
_entry.id   AF-A0A1D8ASW6-F1
#
_cell.length_a   1.000
_cell.length_b   1.000
_cell.length_c   1.000
_cell.angle_alpha   90.00
_cell.angle_beta   90.00
_cell.angle_gamma   90.00
#
_symmetry.space_group_name_H-M   'P 1'
#
loop_
_entity.id
_entity.type
_entity.pdbx_description
1 polymer ?
#
loop_
_entity_poly.entity_id
_entity_poly.type
_entity_poly.pdbx_seq_one_letter_code
_entity_poly.pdbx_strand_id
1 'polypeptide(L)'
;MSQPAPSLDHYLSTLGAPGREAPPSVHLERGAACVQPADLARLRRMLPALRSKTARITDSTVLPRRLAILMQFVAESSPAEDSPVLREAAFALFYFLKGYDLIPDTVPEIGLLDDALLVETVFRRHAPELRAHWAARGRVWAENI
;
A
#
# COMPACT_ATOMS: atom_id res chain seq x y z
N MET A 1 16.31 -25.94 7.40
CA MET A 1 15.09 -25.97 6.58
C MET A 1 14.38 -24.65 6.78
N SER A 2 14.45 -23.73 5.82
CA SER A 2 13.76 -22.43 5.92
C SER A 2 12.26 -22.66 5.73
N GLN A 3 11.43 -22.21 6.67
CA GLN A 3 9.98 -22.17 6.45
C GLN A 3 9.69 -21.31 5.22
N PRO A 4 8.74 -21.72 4.34
CA PRO A 4 8.32 -20.86 3.24
C PRO A 4 7.79 -19.55 3.81
N ALA A 5 8.17 -18.43 3.18
CA ALA A 5 7.63 -17.13 3.56
C ALA A 5 6.09 -17.19 3.55
N PRO A 6 5.41 -16.63 4.56
CA PRO A 6 3.96 -16.65 4.61
C PRO A 6 3.36 -15.96 3.37
N SER A 7 2.25 -16.48 2.85
CA SER A 7 1.57 -15.85 1.72
C SER A 7 0.98 -14.49 2.12
N LEU A 8 0.88 -13.57 1.15
CA LEU A 8 0.30 -12.25 1.37
C LEU A 8 -1.12 -12.31 1.96
N ASP A 9 -1.98 -13.19 1.43
CA ASP A 9 -3.35 -13.36 1.94
C ASP A 9 -3.38 -13.86 3.38
N HIS A 10 -2.49 -14.78 3.75
CA HIS A 10 -2.36 -15.24 5.13
C HIS A 10 -1.88 -14.11 6.03
N TYR A 11 -0.86 -13.36 5.60
CA TYR A 11 -0.36 -12.22 6.37
C TYR A 11 -1.48 -11.20 6.63
N LEU A 12 -2.18 -10.76 5.58
CA LEU A 12 -3.30 -9.81 5.67
C LEU A 12 -4.43 -10.32 6.58
N SER A 13 -4.76 -11.61 6.53
CA SER A 13 -5.83 -12.21 7.35
C SER A 13 -5.46 -12.33 8.84
N THR A 14 -4.20 -12.11 9.19
CA THR A 14 -3.71 -12.14 10.58
C THR A 14 -3.33 -10.76 11.11
N LEU A 15 -3.49 -9.70 10.32
CA LEU A 15 -3.37 -8.31 10.78
C LEU A 15 -4.58 -8.02 11.68
N GLY A 16 -4.32 -7.74 12.95
CA GLY A 16 -5.36 -7.60 13.99
C GLY A 16 -5.47 -8.79 14.95
N ALA A 17 -4.71 -9.87 14.75
CA ALA A 17 -4.62 -10.93 15.75
C ALA A 17 -3.96 -10.41 17.04
N PRO A 18 -4.45 -10.78 18.24
CA PRO A 18 -3.87 -10.37 19.51
C PRO A 18 -2.37 -10.65 19.58
N GLY A 19 -1.58 -9.69 20.08
CA GLY A 19 -0.12 -9.81 20.20
C GLY A 19 0.67 -9.55 18.92
N ARG A 20 0.04 -8.99 17.86
CA ARG A 20 0.73 -8.52 16.64
C ARG A 20 0.85 -7.01 16.53
N GLU A 21 0.71 -6.30 17.64
CA GLU A 21 0.94 -4.85 17.73
C GLU A 21 2.34 -4.50 17.22
N ALA A 22 2.40 -3.82 16.09
CA ALA A 22 3.64 -3.34 15.52
C ALA A 22 3.41 -2.00 14.82
N PRO A 23 4.45 -1.15 14.69
CA PRO A 23 4.30 0.11 13.99
C PRO A 23 4.02 -0.13 12.48
N PRO A 24 3.38 0.82 11.78
CA PRO A 24 3.08 0.69 10.35
C PRO A 24 4.28 0.32 9.47
N SER A 25 5.48 0.79 9.81
CA SER A 25 6.72 0.46 9.09
C SER A 25 7.09 -1.03 9.16
N VAL A 26 6.85 -1.68 10.29
CA VAL A 26 7.11 -3.12 10.46
C VAL A 26 6.06 -3.94 9.72
N HIS A 27 4.80 -3.50 9.72
CA HIS A 27 3.75 -4.13 8.92
C HIS A 27 4.01 -3.99 7.42
N LEU A 28 4.43 -2.80 6.99
CA LEU A 28 4.79 -2.52 5.61
C LEU A 28 5.93 -3.43 5.14
N GLU A 29 7.00 -3.52 5.91
CA GLU A 29 8.17 -4.33 5.58
C GLU A 29 7.83 -5.83 5.53
N ARG A 30 7.19 -6.36 6.57
CA ARG A 30 6.81 -7.78 6.64
C ARG A 30 5.78 -8.15 5.58
N GLY A 31 4.81 -7.28 5.35
CA GLY A 31 3.77 -7.45 4.34
C GLY A 31 4.33 -7.41 2.93
N ALA A 32 5.21 -6.44 2.63
CA ALA A 32 5.91 -6.34 1.35
C ALA A 32 6.79 -7.55 1.07
N ALA A 33 7.43 -8.13 2.08
CA ALA A 33 8.19 -9.37 1.95
C ALA A 33 7.31 -10.57 1.52
N CYS A 34 6.00 -10.52 1.79
CA CYS A 34 5.05 -11.56 1.38
C CYS A 34 4.51 -11.36 -0.05
N VAL A 35 4.71 -10.18 -0.66
CA VAL A 35 4.21 -9.86 -2.00
C VAL A 35 4.98 -10.67 -3.05
N GLN A 36 4.26 -11.47 -3.83
CA GLN A 36 4.81 -12.25 -4.93
C GLN A 36 4.47 -11.65 -6.30
N PRO A 37 5.15 -12.05 -7.39
CA PRO A 37 4.81 -11.59 -8.75
C PRO A 37 3.35 -11.86 -9.14
N ALA A 38 2.77 -12.97 -8.67
CA ALA A 38 1.36 -13.30 -8.88
C ALA A 38 0.42 -12.29 -8.19
N ASP A 39 0.81 -11.77 -7.02
CA ASP A 39 0.07 -10.72 -6.32
C ASP A 39 0.13 -9.40 -7.09
N LEU A 40 1.28 -9.03 -7.65
CA LEU A 40 1.41 -7.83 -8.49
C LEU A 40 0.53 -7.92 -9.74
N ALA A 41 0.48 -9.07 -10.39
CA ALA A 41 -0.43 -9.31 -11.51
C ALA A 41 -1.90 -9.23 -11.08
N ARG A 42 -2.24 -9.79 -9.91
CA ARG A 42 -3.58 -9.68 -9.32
C ARG A 42 -3.94 -8.22 -9.02
N LEU A 43 -3.06 -7.47 -8.39
CA LEU A 43 -3.26 -6.07 -8.04
C LEU A 43 -3.57 -5.21 -9.25
N ARG A 44 -2.83 -5.39 -10.35
CA ARG A 44 -3.07 -4.68 -11.62
C ARG A 44 -4.49 -4.90 -12.14
N ARG A 45 -5.04 -6.12 -12.02
CA ARG A 45 -6.44 -6.42 -12.37
C ARG A 45 -7.45 -5.77 -11.42
N MET A 46 -7.06 -5.51 -10.17
CA MET A 46 -7.92 -4.92 -9.14
C MET A 46 -7.89 -3.39 -9.11
N LEU A 47 -7.01 -2.73 -9.88
CA LEU A 47 -6.90 -1.27 -9.93
C LEU A 47 -8.23 -0.54 -10.18
N PRO A 48 -9.15 -1.02 -11.05
CA PRO A 48 -10.45 -0.37 -11.22
C PRO A 48 -11.30 -0.35 -9.94
N ALA A 49 -11.27 -1.45 -9.17
CA ALA A 49 -11.97 -1.55 -7.89
C ALA A 49 -11.33 -0.63 -6.84
N LEU A 50 -9.99 -0.56 -6.80
CA LEU A 50 -9.27 0.37 -5.94
C LEU A 50 -9.62 1.82 -6.24
N ARG A 51 -9.61 2.24 -7.52
CA ARG A 51 -10.04 3.59 -7.94
C ARG A 51 -11.45 3.90 -7.48
N SER A 52 -12.37 2.94 -7.60
CA SER A 52 -13.76 3.08 -7.15
C SER A 52 -13.87 3.21 -5.64
N LYS A 53 -13.07 2.47 -4.86
CA LYS A 53 -13.00 2.59 -3.39
C LYS A 53 -12.40 3.94 -2.97
N THR A 54 -11.30 4.34 -3.59
CA THR A 54 -10.62 5.62 -3.33
C THR A 54 -11.52 6.81 -3.60
N ALA A 55 -12.34 6.77 -4.66
CA ALA A 55 -13.28 7.85 -5.00
C ALA A 55 -14.40 8.07 -3.95
N ARG A 56 -14.61 7.10 -3.03
CA ARG A 56 -15.59 7.21 -1.94
C ARG A 56 -15.03 7.87 -0.68
N ILE A 57 -13.71 8.13 -0.63
CA ILE A 57 -13.10 8.83 0.49
C ILE A 57 -13.44 10.32 0.38
N THR A 58 -14.25 10.82 1.31
CA THR A 58 -14.65 12.24 1.38
C THR A 58 -13.88 13.01 2.44
N ASP A 59 -13.38 12.33 3.47
CA ASP A 59 -12.89 12.97 4.70
C ASP A 59 -11.40 13.33 4.63
N SER A 60 -10.75 13.06 3.49
CA SER A 60 -9.34 13.40 3.23
C SER A 60 -9.13 13.74 1.77
N THR A 61 -8.36 14.81 1.52
CA THR A 61 -7.92 15.17 0.16
C THR A 61 -6.53 14.60 -0.18
N VAL A 62 -5.73 14.25 0.83
CA VAL A 62 -4.35 13.78 0.67
C VAL A 62 -4.30 12.28 0.39
N LEU A 63 -5.01 11.48 1.19
CA LEU A 63 -4.99 10.02 1.06
C LEU A 63 -5.43 9.54 -0.34
N PRO A 64 -6.52 10.05 -0.94
CA PRO A 64 -6.92 9.65 -2.30
C PRO A 64 -5.88 9.98 -3.36
N ARG A 65 -5.18 11.11 -3.23
CA ARG A 65 -4.12 11.51 -4.16
C ARG A 65 -2.91 10.60 -4.05
N ARG A 66 -2.48 10.27 -2.84
CA ARG A 66 -1.38 9.33 -2.61
C ARG A 66 -1.69 7.93 -3.12
N LEU A 67 -2.90 7.43 -2.84
CA LEU A 67 -3.37 6.15 -3.38
C LEU A 67 -3.37 6.16 -4.92
N ALA A 68 -3.81 7.26 -5.54
CA ALA A 68 -3.78 7.40 -7.00
C ALA A 68 -2.35 7.33 -7.56
N ILE A 69 -1.37 7.94 -6.89
CA ILE A 69 0.05 7.85 -7.28
C ILE A 69 0.55 6.42 -7.17
N LEU A 70 0.29 5.72 -6.06
CA LEU A 70 0.72 4.33 -5.89
C LEU A 70 0.08 3.41 -6.93
N MET A 71 -1.23 3.58 -7.18
CA MET A 71 -1.94 2.83 -8.23
C MET A 71 -1.33 3.07 -9.61
N GLN A 72 -0.97 4.32 -9.91
CA GLN A 72 -0.35 4.68 -11.18
C GLN A 72 1.07 4.11 -11.30
N PHE A 73 1.85 4.18 -10.23
CA PHE A 73 3.17 3.57 -10.15
C PHE A 73 3.12 2.07 -10.45
N VAL A 74 2.27 1.32 -9.75
CA VAL A 74 2.09 -0.13 -9.96
C VAL A 74 1.60 -0.46 -11.39
N ALA A 75 0.71 0.36 -11.95
CA ALA A 75 0.22 0.17 -13.31
C ALA A 75 1.32 0.33 -14.37
N GLU A 76 2.29 1.21 -14.10
CA GLU A 76 3.35 1.59 -15.03
C GLU A 76 4.67 0.84 -14.82
N SER A 77 4.83 0.18 -13.68
CA SER A 77 5.96 -0.70 -13.40
C SER A 77 5.94 -1.93 -14.31
N SER A 78 7.13 -2.35 -14.74
CA SER A 78 7.29 -3.52 -15.61
C SER A 78 6.79 -4.79 -14.91
N PRO A 79 6.23 -5.79 -15.62
CA PRO A 79 5.90 -7.09 -15.05
C PRO A 79 7.11 -7.84 -14.48
N ALA A 80 8.32 -7.56 -15.00
CA ALA A 80 9.58 -8.14 -14.53
C ALA A 80 10.24 -7.31 -13.42
N GLU A 81 9.69 -6.13 -13.09
CA GLU A 81 10.21 -5.32 -12.00
C GLU A 81 9.90 -5.98 -10.66
N ASP A 82 10.93 -6.06 -9.82
CA ASP A 82 10.82 -6.60 -8.47
C ASP A 82 11.64 -5.72 -7.51
N SER A 83 11.12 -4.53 -7.22
CA SER A 83 11.77 -3.52 -6.40
C SER A 83 11.09 -3.39 -5.02
N PRO A 84 11.84 -2.99 -3.97
CA PRO A 84 11.25 -2.73 -2.65
C PRO A 84 10.08 -1.73 -2.69
N VAL A 85 10.23 -0.63 -3.45
CA VAL A 85 9.17 0.37 -3.64
C VAL A 85 7.91 -0.25 -4.26
N LEU A 86 8.05 -1.14 -5.25
CA LEU A 86 6.91 -1.80 -5.88
C LEU A 86 6.19 -2.76 -4.94
N ARG A 87 6.93 -3.54 -4.15
CA ARG A 87 6.35 -4.45 -3.16
C ARG A 87 5.65 -3.70 -2.02
N GLU A 88 6.27 -2.63 -1.50
CA GLU A 88 5.67 -1.82 -0.44
C GLU A 88 4.44 -1.05 -0.92
N ALA A 89 4.50 -0.45 -2.14
CA ALA A 89 3.32 0.16 -2.76
C ALA A 89 2.20 -0.85 -2.98
N ALA A 90 2.53 -2.06 -3.45
CA ALA A 90 1.56 -3.12 -3.66
C ALA A 90 0.90 -3.58 -2.35
N PHE A 91 1.70 -3.79 -1.30
CA PHE A 91 1.19 -4.17 0.01
C PHE A 91 0.22 -3.12 0.56
N ALA A 92 0.59 -1.83 0.53
CA ALA A 92 -0.27 -0.75 1.01
C ALA A 92 -1.61 -0.70 0.26
N LEU A 93 -1.62 -0.93 -1.06
CA LEU A 93 -2.86 -0.99 -1.85
C LEU A 93 -3.71 -2.22 -1.52
N PHE A 94 -3.10 -3.39 -1.29
CA PHE A 94 -3.84 -4.58 -0.86
C PHE A 94 -4.46 -4.41 0.54
N TYR A 95 -3.71 -3.80 1.46
CA TYR A 95 -4.19 -3.47 2.78
C TYR A 95 -5.40 -2.52 2.71
N PHE A 96 -5.25 -1.41 1.97
CA PHE A 96 -6.34 -0.48 1.72
C PHE A 96 -7.56 -1.15 1.09
N LEU A 97 -7.36 -2.13 0.19
CA LEU A 97 -8.48 -2.83 -0.43
C LEU A 97 -9.24 -3.70 0.57
N LYS A 98 -8.52 -4.44 1.42
CA LYS A 98 -9.11 -5.33 2.43
C LYS A 98 -9.92 -4.58 3.49
N GLY A 99 -9.50 -3.36 3.84
CA GLY A 99 -10.18 -2.54 4.86
C GLY A 99 -10.06 -3.15 6.26
N TYR A 100 -8.86 -3.58 6.62
CA TYR A 100 -8.53 -3.93 8.01
C TYR A 100 -8.09 -2.67 8.76
N ASP A 101 -8.27 -2.63 10.08
CA ASP A 101 -7.73 -1.60 10.97
C ASP A 101 -6.50 -2.16 11.70
N LEU A 102 -5.37 -1.43 11.68
CA LEU A 102 -4.12 -1.73 12.39
C LEU A 102 -4.14 -1.14 13.81
N ILE A 103 -4.95 -0.13 14.08
CA ILE A 103 -5.16 0.49 15.40
C ILE A 103 -6.38 -0.18 16.07
N PRO A 104 -6.22 -0.73 17.30
CA PRO A 104 -7.31 -1.39 18.00
C PRO A 104 -8.45 -0.45 18.47
N ASP A 105 -9.68 -0.98 18.41
CA ASP A 105 -11.03 -0.38 18.54
C ASP A 105 -11.38 0.48 19.80
N THR A 106 -10.40 0.94 20.58
CA THR A 106 -10.69 1.89 21.68
C THR A 106 -11.08 3.29 21.21
N VAL A 107 -11.05 3.54 19.89
CA VAL A 107 -11.52 4.77 19.24
C VAL A 107 -12.42 4.39 18.05
N PRO A 108 -13.75 4.33 18.24
CA PRO A 108 -14.67 4.21 17.12
C PRO A 108 -14.66 5.52 16.31
N GLU A 109 -14.64 5.43 14.98
CA GLU A 109 -14.72 6.52 13.97
C GLU A 109 -13.42 7.01 13.25
N ILE A 110 -12.35 6.22 13.11
CA ILE A 110 -11.29 6.57 12.13
C ILE A 110 -10.87 5.40 11.22
N GLY A 111 -11.81 4.84 10.44
CA GLY A 111 -11.59 3.70 9.53
C GLY A 111 -10.71 3.96 8.29
N LEU A 112 -9.87 5.01 8.30
CA LEU A 112 -8.87 5.33 7.26
C LEU A 112 -7.53 5.79 7.84
N LEU A 113 -7.38 5.88 9.17
CA LEU A 113 -6.14 6.34 9.79
C LEU A 113 -4.98 5.41 9.46
N ASP A 114 -5.21 4.11 9.57
CA ASP A 114 -4.20 3.09 9.32
C ASP A 114 -3.78 3.04 7.85
N ASP A 115 -4.75 3.16 6.96
CA ASP A 115 -4.49 3.30 5.53
C ASP A 115 -3.61 4.53 5.24
N ALA A 116 -3.95 5.67 5.86
CA ALA A 116 -3.16 6.89 5.72
C ALA A 116 -1.74 6.73 6.26
N LEU A 117 -1.56 6.08 7.41
CA LEU A 117 -0.25 5.86 8.03
C LEU A 117 0.63 4.89 7.23
N LEU A 118 0.05 3.82 6.69
CA LEU A 118 0.78 2.89 5.81
C LEU A 118 1.18 3.58 4.51
N VAL A 119 0.26 4.28 3.86
CA VAL A 119 0.54 5.02 2.62
C VAL A 119 1.57 6.12 2.87
N GLU A 120 1.47 6.87 3.97
CA GLU A 120 2.47 7.86 4.36
C GLU A 120 3.85 7.23 4.57
N THR A 121 3.90 6.04 5.18
CA THR A 121 5.15 5.33 5.40
C THR A 121 5.82 4.95 4.09
N VAL A 122 5.05 4.50 3.09
CA VAL A 122 5.56 4.25 1.72
C VAL A 122 6.15 5.53 1.13
N PHE A 123 5.42 6.64 1.20
CA PHE A 123 5.88 7.93 0.67
C PHE A 123 7.16 8.42 1.36
N ARG A 124 7.24 8.32 2.68
CA ARG A 124 8.42 8.73 3.44
C ARG A 124 9.65 7.88 3.10
N ARG A 125 9.47 6.59 2.83
CA ARG A 125 10.58 5.66 2.48
C ARG A 125 11.04 5.82 1.04
N HIS A 126 10.11 6.01 0.10
CA HIS A 126 10.38 5.90 -1.34
C HIS A 126 10.04 7.16 -2.15
N ALA A 127 9.95 8.33 -1.49
CA ALA A 127 9.68 9.60 -2.17
C ALA A 127 10.66 9.87 -3.34
N PRO A 128 11.98 9.66 -3.22
CA PRO A 128 12.91 9.86 -4.34
C PRO A 128 12.56 9.00 -5.56
N GLU A 129 12.28 7.71 -5.36
CA GLU A 129 11.98 6.74 -6.40
C GLU A 129 10.63 7.05 -7.07
N LEU A 130 9.60 7.35 -6.28
CA LEU A 130 8.29 7.74 -6.79
C LEU A 130 8.36 9.04 -7.60
N ARG A 131 9.13 10.03 -7.12
CA ARG A 131 9.38 11.30 -7.83
C ARG A 131 10.14 11.08 -9.13
N ALA A 132 11.19 10.27 -9.11
CA ALA A 132 11.98 9.94 -10.30
C ALA A 132 11.10 9.24 -11.35
N HIS A 133 10.26 8.29 -10.94
CA HIS A 133 9.32 7.59 -11.82
C HIS A 133 8.29 8.55 -12.44
N TRP A 134 7.79 9.51 -11.66
CA TRP A 134 6.84 10.52 -12.09
C TRP A 134 7.45 11.49 -13.11
N ALA A 135 8.66 11.98 -12.82
CA ALA A 135 9.42 12.90 -13.68
C ALA A 135 9.84 12.25 -15.00
N ALA A 136 10.26 10.97 -14.97
CA ALA A 136 10.59 10.20 -16.17
C ALA A 136 9.42 10.07 -17.17
N ARG A 137 8.19 10.36 -16.73
CA ARG A 137 6.97 10.35 -17.55
C ARG A 137 6.46 11.75 -17.89
N GLY A 138 7.30 12.78 -17.70
CA GLY A 138 6.99 14.17 -18.01
C GLY A 138 5.92 14.79 -17.11
N ARG A 139 5.67 14.22 -15.92
CA ARG A 139 4.66 14.74 -14.99
C ARG A 139 5.30 15.62 -13.92
N VAL A 140 4.60 16.68 -13.55
CA VAL A 140 5.00 17.54 -12.43
C VAL A 140 4.60 16.88 -11.11
N TRP A 141 5.55 16.80 -10.17
CA TRP A 141 5.27 16.40 -8.80
C TRP A 141 4.63 17.56 -8.05
N ALA A 142 3.46 17.35 -7.44
CA ALA A 142 2.86 18.36 -6.57
C ALA A 142 3.55 18.35 -5.19
N GLU A 143 3.78 19.51 -4.58
CA GLU A 143 4.50 19.57 -3.29
C GLU A 143 3.63 19.14 -2.09
N ASN A 144 2.31 19.15 -2.25
CA ASN A 144 1.31 18.86 -1.21
C ASN A 144 0.69 17.45 -1.35
N ILE A 145 1.48 16.47 -1.77
CA ILE A 145 1.15 15.03 -1.76
C ILE A 145 2.04 14.35 -0.76
#